data_AF-A0A8S2G9Y5-F1
#
_entry.id   AF-A0A8S2G9Y5-F1
#
_cell.length_a   1.000
_cell.length_b   1.000
_cell.length_c   1.000
_cell.angle_alpha   90.00
_cell.angle_beta   90.00
_cell.angle_gamma   90.00
#
_symmetry.space_group_name_H-M   'P 1'
#
loop_
_entity.id
_entity.type
_entity.pdbx_description
1 polymer ?
#
loop_
_entity_poly.entity_id
_entity_poly.type
_entity_poly.pdbx_seq_one_letter_code
_entity_poly.pdbx_strand_id
1 'polypeptide(L)'
;TTGYPLLTECLNRTFAEYYLTDAVASGFNMLFTNQNGTQDALAAFWKTVATTFVNRSSILGYELINEPAFPSIVDVIELGLVDRVYLKPMYENLHNVIRTVDDKHLIFYEPCVFDVAQTGFTQGPGGPKYNDRQVFSYHVYCLDVNKRGEPKSDLVCDISDTALIEMRVSEAKRKQLGGMMMT
;
A
#
# COMPACT_ATOMS: atom_id res chain seq x y z
N THR A 1 -13.42 8.81 -31.79
CA THR A 1 -13.20 8.96 -30.33
C THR A 1 -11.92 8.23 -29.98
N THR A 2 -11.07 8.81 -29.12
CA THR A 2 -9.74 8.23 -28.79
C THR A 2 -9.81 6.99 -27.91
N GLY A 3 -11.00 6.59 -27.44
CA GLY A 3 -11.20 5.48 -26.51
C GLY A 3 -10.90 5.85 -25.04
N TYR A 4 -10.42 7.07 -24.78
CA TYR A 4 -10.15 7.57 -23.44
C TYR A 4 -11.25 8.51 -22.95
N PRO A 5 -11.58 8.49 -21.65
CA PRO A 5 -12.58 9.39 -21.07
C PRO A 5 -12.11 10.85 -21.16
N LEU A 6 -13.04 11.78 -21.29
CA LEU A 6 -12.74 13.21 -21.24
C LEU A 6 -12.42 13.62 -19.80
N LEU A 7 -11.46 14.54 -19.61
CA LEU A 7 -11.14 15.07 -18.28
C LEU A 7 -12.38 15.62 -17.57
N THR A 8 -13.27 16.30 -18.30
CA THR A 8 -14.54 16.83 -17.76
C THR A 8 -15.47 15.73 -17.26
N GLU A 9 -15.42 14.54 -17.84
CA GLU A 9 -16.19 13.38 -17.37
C GLU A 9 -15.56 12.78 -16.11
N CYS A 10 -14.23 12.71 -16.06
CA CYS A 10 -13.48 12.24 -14.88
C CYS A 10 -13.69 13.14 -13.65
N LEU A 11 -13.81 14.45 -13.85
CA LEU A 11 -13.97 15.43 -12.76
C LEU A 11 -15.41 15.53 -12.21
N ASN A 12 -16.37 14.80 -12.79
CA ASN A 12 -17.75 14.75 -12.27
C ASN A 12 -17.92 13.80 -11.07
N ARG A 13 -16.88 13.04 -10.72
CA ARG A 13 -16.83 12.13 -9.59
C ARG A 13 -15.59 12.44 -8.75
N THR A 14 -15.65 12.11 -7.47
CA THR A 14 -14.46 12.17 -6.63
C THR A 14 -13.52 11.03 -7.02
N PHE A 15 -12.21 11.29 -7.01
CA PHE A 15 -11.23 10.29 -7.45
C PHE A 15 -11.36 8.95 -6.71
N ALA A 16 -11.59 9.01 -5.40
CA ALA A 16 -11.74 7.82 -4.55
C ALA A 16 -12.92 6.91 -4.96
N GLU A 17 -13.98 7.45 -5.57
CA GLU A 17 -15.13 6.64 -6.02
C GLU A 17 -14.75 5.64 -7.13
N TYR A 18 -13.68 5.91 -7.89
CA TYR A 18 -13.24 4.99 -8.95
C TYR A 18 -12.70 3.66 -8.41
N TYR A 19 -12.19 3.63 -7.17
CA TYR A 19 -11.77 2.40 -6.51
C TYR A 19 -12.92 1.40 -6.32
N LEU A 20 -14.16 1.87 -6.32
CA LEU A 20 -15.35 1.03 -6.15
C LEU A 20 -15.84 0.39 -7.47
N THR A 21 -15.13 0.61 -8.58
CA THR A 21 -15.53 0.06 -9.88
C THR A 21 -14.97 -1.34 -10.12
N ASP A 22 -15.75 -2.19 -10.80
CA ASP A 22 -15.32 -3.55 -11.18
C ASP A 22 -14.03 -3.54 -12.02
N ALA A 23 -13.86 -2.52 -12.87
CA ALA A 23 -12.66 -2.40 -13.70
C ALA A 23 -11.40 -2.18 -12.87
N VAL A 24 -11.45 -1.31 -11.85
CA VAL A 24 -10.32 -1.08 -10.95
C VAL A 24 -10.05 -2.30 -10.07
N ALA A 25 -11.11 -2.89 -9.50
CA ALA A 25 -10.99 -4.12 -8.71
C ALA A 25 -10.37 -5.26 -9.54
N SER A 26 -10.79 -5.45 -10.79
CA SER A 26 -10.19 -6.44 -11.71
C SER A 26 -8.72 -6.13 -11.99
N GLY A 27 -8.33 -4.86 -12.11
CA GLY A 27 -6.94 -4.47 -12.29
C GLY A 27 -6.06 -4.88 -11.10
N PHE A 28 -6.54 -4.62 -9.87
CA PHE A 28 -5.87 -5.08 -8.65
C PHE A 28 -5.83 -6.61 -8.56
N ASN A 29 -6.92 -7.30 -8.91
CA ASN A 29 -6.94 -8.75 -8.95
C ASN A 29 -5.88 -9.31 -9.91
N MET A 30 -5.77 -8.74 -11.12
CA MET A 30 -4.75 -9.15 -12.09
C MET A 30 -3.33 -8.95 -11.54
N LEU A 31 -3.08 -7.83 -10.87
CA LEU A 31 -1.80 -7.54 -10.25
C LEU A 31 -1.48 -8.51 -9.09
N PHE A 32 -2.42 -8.74 -8.17
CA PHE A 32 -2.19 -9.56 -6.98
C PHE A 32 -2.08 -11.06 -7.31
N THR A 33 -2.81 -11.53 -8.32
CA THR A 33 -2.83 -12.94 -8.74
C THR A 33 -1.92 -13.24 -9.93
N ASN A 34 -1.09 -12.26 -10.34
CA ASN A 34 -0.19 -12.35 -11.49
C ASN A 34 -0.87 -12.79 -12.80
N GLN A 35 -2.11 -12.37 -13.03
CA GLN A 35 -2.77 -12.65 -14.30
C GLN A 35 -2.01 -11.94 -15.43
N ASN A 36 -1.79 -12.68 -16.52
CA ASN A 36 -1.07 -12.21 -17.70
C ASN A 36 0.34 -11.66 -17.40
N GLY A 37 0.99 -12.09 -16.31
CA GLY A 37 2.33 -11.63 -15.95
C GLY A 37 2.38 -10.21 -15.39
N THR A 38 1.25 -9.66 -14.94
CA THR A 38 1.17 -8.27 -14.45
C THR A 38 2.05 -8.05 -13.22
N GLN A 39 2.10 -9.02 -12.31
CA GLN A 39 2.98 -8.95 -11.14
C GLN A 39 4.44 -9.12 -11.52
N ASP A 40 4.73 -10.00 -12.48
CA ASP A 40 6.10 -10.20 -12.99
C ASP A 40 6.64 -8.92 -13.63
N ALA A 41 5.79 -8.19 -14.37
CA ALA A 41 6.13 -6.89 -14.93
C ALA A 41 6.44 -5.85 -13.82
N LEU A 42 5.64 -5.81 -12.76
CA LEU A 42 5.91 -4.95 -11.59
C LEU A 42 7.21 -5.36 -10.89
N ALA A 43 7.48 -6.65 -10.74
CA ALA A 43 8.71 -7.15 -10.15
C ALA A 43 9.94 -6.79 -11.00
N ALA A 44 9.84 -6.90 -12.33
CA ALA A 44 10.89 -6.48 -13.26
C ALA A 44 11.14 -4.95 -13.20
N PHE A 45 10.07 -4.15 -13.08
CA PHE A 45 10.18 -2.72 -12.83
C PHE A 45 10.96 -2.44 -11.54
N TRP A 46 10.57 -3.04 -10.43
CA TRP A 46 11.24 -2.83 -9.14
C TRP A 46 12.69 -3.32 -9.13
N LYS A 47 13.00 -4.44 -9.80
CA LYS A 47 14.39 -4.88 -9.99
C LYS A 47 15.21 -3.83 -10.73
N THR A 48 14.65 -3.21 -11.76
CA THR A 48 15.31 -2.17 -12.55
C THR A 48 15.58 -0.92 -11.71
N VAL A 49 14.59 -0.47 -10.95
CA VAL A 49 14.74 0.66 -10.00
C VAL A 49 15.84 0.35 -8.98
N ALA A 50 15.76 -0.78 -8.29
CA ALA A 50 16.74 -1.16 -7.27
C ALA A 50 18.15 -1.30 -7.84
N THR A 51 18.31 -1.91 -9.02
CA THR A 51 19.62 -2.00 -9.72
C THR A 51 20.20 -0.62 -10.02
N THR A 52 19.34 0.34 -10.38
CA THR A 52 19.76 1.71 -10.71
C THR A 52 20.24 2.47 -9.46
N PHE A 53 19.60 2.23 -8.32
CA PHE A 53 19.79 3.03 -7.12
C PHE A 53 20.60 2.35 -6.00
N VAL A 54 20.97 1.08 -6.11
CA VAL A 54 21.68 0.32 -5.06
C VAL A 54 22.93 1.01 -4.48
N ASN A 55 23.65 1.79 -5.29
CA ASN A 55 24.86 2.50 -4.86
C ASN A 55 24.61 3.97 -4.48
N ARG A 56 23.35 4.40 -4.28
CA ARG A 56 22.97 5.78 -3.98
C ARG A 56 22.53 5.92 -2.53
N SER A 57 23.45 6.33 -1.66
CA SER A 57 23.18 6.55 -0.23
C SER A 57 22.16 7.65 0.09
N SER A 58 21.78 8.47 -0.90
CA SER A 58 20.72 9.47 -0.76
C SER A 58 19.31 8.88 -0.88
N ILE A 59 19.19 7.63 -1.32
CA ILE A 59 17.91 6.93 -1.37
C ILE A 59 17.69 6.27 -0.01
N LEU A 60 16.52 6.50 0.59
CA LEU A 60 16.15 5.88 1.85
C LEU A 60 15.67 4.43 1.62
N GLY A 61 14.81 4.25 0.61
CA GLY A 61 14.25 2.95 0.27
C GLY A 61 13.19 3.03 -0.82
N TYR A 62 12.42 1.95 -0.94
CA TYR A 62 11.44 1.73 -1.99
C TYR A 62 10.07 1.42 -1.39
N GLU A 63 9.07 2.24 -1.71
CA GLU A 63 7.67 1.99 -1.38
C GLU A 63 6.99 1.25 -2.53
N LEU A 64 6.60 0.00 -2.26
CA LEU A 64 6.31 -0.96 -3.32
C LEU A 64 5.06 -0.60 -4.15
N ILE A 65 4.05 -0.04 -3.51
CA ILE A 65 2.81 0.43 -4.11
C ILE A 65 2.10 1.36 -3.14
N ASN A 66 1.65 2.51 -3.65
CA ASN A 66 0.81 3.46 -2.92
C ASN A 66 -0.64 2.97 -2.91
N GLU A 67 -1.26 2.94 -1.74
CA GLU A 67 -2.70 2.70 -1.54
C GLU A 67 -3.25 1.53 -2.37
N PRO A 68 -2.73 0.31 -2.19
CA PRO A 68 -3.33 -0.85 -2.83
C PRO A 68 -4.78 -1.01 -2.33
N ALA A 69 -5.70 -1.35 -3.23
CA ALA A 69 -7.09 -1.59 -2.84
C ALA A 69 -7.42 -3.09 -2.88
N PHE A 70 -8.65 -3.43 -3.24
CA PHE A 70 -9.17 -4.79 -3.18
C PHE A 70 -9.37 -5.40 -4.57
N PRO A 71 -9.18 -6.73 -4.72
CA PRO A 71 -9.45 -7.43 -5.97
C PRO A 71 -10.95 -7.68 -6.19
N SER A 72 -11.75 -7.65 -5.12
CA SER A 72 -13.21 -7.67 -5.13
C SER A 72 -13.78 -6.93 -3.91
N ILE A 73 -14.94 -6.28 -4.07
CA ILE A 73 -15.59 -5.54 -2.97
C ILE A 73 -16.00 -6.44 -1.79
N VAL A 74 -16.19 -7.74 -2.03
CA VAL A 74 -16.54 -8.68 -0.95
C VAL A 74 -15.33 -9.01 -0.06
N ASP A 75 -14.12 -8.80 -0.55
CA ASP A 75 -12.88 -9.16 0.17
C ASP A 75 -12.58 -8.19 1.31
N VAL A 76 -13.15 -6.97 1.28
CA VAL A 76 -13.02 -5.99 2.38
C VAL A 76 -14.07 -6.19 3.49
N ILE A 77 -14.95 -7.18 3.37
CA ILE A 77 -15.91 -7.53 4.44
C ILE A 77 -15.16 -8.18 5.62
N GLU A 78 -14.17 -9.01 5.34
CA GLU A 78 -13.28 -9.57 6.36
C GLU A 78 -12.03 -8.68 6.51
N LEU A 79 -11.91 -8.00 7.66
CA LEU A 79 -10.77 -7.14 7.96
C LEU A 79 -9.43 -7.87 7.81
N GLY A 80 -8.51 -7.28 7.05
CA GLY A 80 -7.18 -7.82 6.81
C GLY A 80 -7.14 -9.05 5.88
N LEU A 81 -8.26 -9.48 5.29
CA LEU A 81 -8.23 -10.55 4.29
C LEU A 81 -7.38 -10.15 3.08
N VAL A 82 -7.55 -8.92 2.58
CA VAL A 82 -6.80 -8.42 1.43
C VAL A 82 -5.30 -8.44 1.70
N ASP A 83 -4.87 -7.91 2.85
CA ASP A 83 -3.49 -7.93 3.29
C ASP A 83 -2.91 -9.35 3.34
N ARG A 84 -3.63 -10.27 3.98
CA ARG A 84 -3.15 -11.62 4.28
C ARG A 84 -3.09 -12.51 3.04
N VAL A 85 -4.11 -12.44 2.19
CA VAL A 85 -4.32 -13.36 1.06
C VAL A 85 -3.65 -12.84 -0.21
N TYR A 86 -3.63 -11.52 -0.43
CA TYR A 86 -3.22 -10.93 -1.70
C TYR A 86 -1.93 -10.12 -1.58
N LEU A 87 -1.88 -9.14 -0.67
CA LEU A 87 -0.75 -8.22 -0.59
C LEU A 87 0.51 -8.90 -0.05
N LYS A 88 0.39 -9.73 1.00
CA LYS A 88 1.54 -10.41 1.60
C LYS A 88 2.30 -11.26 0.57
N PRO A 89 1.68 -12.18 -0.20
CA PRO A 89 2.40 -12.93 -1.23
C PRO A 89 3.05 -12.06 -2.30
N MET A 90 2.34 -11.02 -2.77
CA MET A 90 2.90 -10.08 -3.75
C MET A 90 4.13 -9.36 -3.19
N TYR A 91 4.05 -8.83 -1.97
CA TYR A 91 5.17 -8.15 -1.33
C TYR A 91 6.34 -9.08 -1.04
N GLU A 92 6.10 -10.33 -0.66
CA GLU A 92 7.15 -11.35 -0.51
C GLU A 92 7.88 -11.56 -1.85
N ASN A 93 7.15 -11.64 -2.97
CA ASN A 93 7.75 -11.75 -4.30
C ASN A 93 8.60 -10.51 -4.66
N LEU A 94 8.02 -9.31 -4.54
CA LEU A 94 8.73 -8.05 -4.83
C LEU A 94 9.98 -7.87 -3.95
N HIS A 95 9.86 -8.19 -2.65
CA HIS A 95 10.98 -8.19 -1.72
C HIS A 95 12.11 -9.10 -2.22
N ASN A 96 11.80 -10.36 -2.53
CA ASN A 96 12.80 -11.32 -2.98
C ASN A 96 13.52 -10.84 -4.25
N VAL A 97 12.77 -10.29 -5.20
CA VAL A 97 13.33 -9.76 -6.45
C VAL A 97 14.25 -8.57 -6.20
N ILE A 98 13.84 -7.61 -5.38
CA ILE A 98 14.69 -6.45 -5.00
C ILE A 98 15.96 -6.92 -4.29
N ARG A 99 15.84 -7.86 -3.34
CA ARG A 99 17.00 -8.39 -2.58
C ARG A 99 17.99 -9.19 -3.43
N THR A 100 17.66 -9.54 -4.68
CA THR A 100 18.66 -10.10 -5.61
C THR A 100 19.70 -9.07 -6.06
N VAL A 101 19.40 -7.77 -5.95
CA VAL A 101 20.27 -6.68 -6.42
C VAL A 101 20.61 -5.66 -5.34
N ASP A 102 19.78 -5.54 -4.29
CA ASP A 102 19.94 -4.54 -3.24
C ASP A 102 19.55 -5.08 -1.86
N ASP A 103 20.55 -5.33 -1.00
CA ASP A 103 20.35 -5.86 0.35
C ASP A 103 20.34 -4.77 1.45
N LYS A 104 20.41 -3.48 1.08
CA LYS A 104 20.67 -2.39 2.04
C LYS A 104 19.49 -1.47 2.22
N HIS A 105 18.91 -0.98 1.12
CA HIS A 105 17.85 0.01 1.18
C HIS A 105 16.59 -0.54 1.88
N LEU A 106 15.83 0.36 2.51
CA LEU A 106 14.59 0.01 3.18
C LEU A 106 13.54 -0.42 2.14
N ILE A 107 12.67 -1.36 2.51
CA ILE A 107 11.48 -1.69 1.74
C ILE A 107 10.26 -1.28 2.54
N PHE A 108 9.51 -0.33 2.00
CA PHE A 108 8.26 0.18 2.56
C PHE A 108 7.09 -0.56 1.93
N TYR A 109 6.16 -1.01 2.77
CA TYR A 109 4.97 -1.72 2.32
C TYR A 109 3.74 -1.22 3.06
N GLU A 110 2.65 -1.06 2.32
CA GLU A 110 1.38 -0.51 2.80
C GLU A 110 0.30 -1.61 2.94
N PRO A 111 -0.67 -1.43 3.85
CA PRO A 111 -1.88 -2.24 3.85
C PRO A 111 -2.85 -1.83 2.74
N CYS A 112 -3.91 -2.62 2.58
CA CYS A 112 -5.06 -2.21 1.81
C CYS A 112 -5.57 -0.84 2.30
N VAL A 113 -5.78 0.11 1.38
CA VAL A 113 -6.25 1.47 1.70
C VAL A 113 -7.62 1.48 2.41
N PHE A 114 -8.40 0.40 2.24
CA PHE A 114 -9.69 0.21 2.90
C PHE A 114 -9.58 -0.50 4.27
N ASP A 115 -8.43 -1.09 4.61
CA ASP A 115 -8.18 -1.67 5.93
C ASP A 115 -7.80 -0.57 6.94
N VAL A 116 -8.78 0.29 7.26
CA VAL A 116 -8.61 1.44 8.17
C VAL A 116 -8.30 1.04 9.61
N ALA A 117 -8.61 -0.21 9.99
CA ALA A 117 -8.42 -0.73 11.34
C ALA A 117 -7.22 -1.70 11.39
N GLN A 118 -7.45 -2.94 11.82
CA GLN A 118 -6.41 -3.95 11.95
C GLN A 118 -6.02 -4.53 10.59
N THR A 119 -4.72 -4.63 10.33
CA THR A 119 -4.18 -5.27 9.12
C THR A 119 -4.05 -6.78 9.26
N GLY A 120 -4.06 -7.47 8.12
CA GLY A 120 -3.88 -8.93 8.05
C GLY A 120 -2.43 -9.41 8.12
N PHE A 121 -1.45 -8.51 8.19
CA PHE A 121 -0.04 -8.88 8.24
C PHE A 121 0.36 -9.42 9.61
N THR A 122 0.99 -10.60 9.63
CA THR A 122 1.60 -11.17 10.85
C THR A 122 3.10 -10.85 10.98
N GLN A 123 3.76 -10.56 9.85
CA GLN A 123 5.17 -10.16 9.74
C GLN A 123 5.34 -9.32 8.47
N GLY A 124 6.47 -8.62 8.33
CA GLY A 124 6.81 -7.96 7.06
C GLY A 124 7.32 -8.94 6.01
N PRO A 125 7.46 -8.48 4.75
CA PRO A 125 7.60 -9.36 3.57
C PRO A 125 8.94 -10.09 3.48
N GLY A 126 10.00 -9.64 4.16
CA GLY A 126 11.26 -10.36 4.22
C GLY A 126 11.35 -11.39 5.36
N GLY A 127 10.37 -11.39 6.26
CA GLY A 127 10.48 -12.10 7.53
C GLY A 127 11.55 -11.53 8.47
N PRO A 128 11.85 -12.21 9.59
CA PRO A 128 12.64 -11.63 10.69
C PRO A 128 14.03 -11.15 10.32
N LYS A 129 14.67 -11.77 9.32
CA LYS A 129 16.02 -11.38 8.83
C LYS A 129 16.07 -9.92 8.38
N TYR A 130 14.98 -9.41 7.82
CA TYR A 130 14.91 -8.07 7.26
C TYR A 130 14.10 -7.11 8.12
N ASN A 131 13.74 -7.50 9.34
CA ASN A 131 13.02 -6.63 10.25
C ASN A 131 13.78 -5.30 10.43
N ASP A 132 15.10 -5.28 10.41
CA ASP A 132 15.91 -4.06 10.52
C ASP A 132 15.89 -3.15 9.28
N ARG A 133 15.30 -3.58 8.15
CA ARG A 133 15.24 -2.81 6.90
C ARG A 133 13.97 -3.01 6.08
N GLN A 134 12.87 -3.30 6.75
CA GLN A 134 11.52 -3.24 6.20
C GLN A 134 10.67 -2.34 7.08
N VAL A 135 9.85 -1.52 6.45
CA VAL A 135 9.12 -0.45 7.11
C VAL A 135 7.65 -0.59 6.78
N PHE A 136 6.81 -0.59 7.81
CA PHE A 136 5.38 -0.53 7.61
C PHE A 136 4.97 0.91 7.34
N SER A 137 4.55 1.17 6.10
CA SER A 137 4.08 2.47 5.63
C SER A 137 2.56 2.52 5.72
N TYR A 138 1.98 3.67 6.08
CA TYR A 138 0.54 3.80 6.26
C TYR A 138 0.08 5.26 6.12
N HIS A 139 -1.15 5.43 5.66
CA HIS A 139 -1.81 6.74 5.61
C HIS A 139 -2.77 6.92 6.79
N VAL A 140 -2.87 8.15 7.26
CA VAL A 140 -3.88 8.58 8.23
C VAL A 140 -4.58 9.79 7.63
N TYR A 141 -5.83 9.58 7.26
CA TYR A 141 -6.71 10.64 6.76
C TYR A 141 -7.87 10.83 7.71
N CYS A 142 -8.17 12.09 8.01
CA CYS A 142 -9.45 12.41 8.61
C CYS A 142 -10.57 12.12 7.60
N LEU A 143 -11.53 11.29 8.00
CA LEU A 143 -12.69 10.95 7.16
C LEU A 143 -13.78 12.03 7.19
N ASP A 144 -13.77 12.90 8.21
CA ASP A 144 -14.72 14.01 8.33
C ASP A 144 -14.20 15.28 7.63
N VAL A 145 -14.09 15.20 6.30
CA VAL A 145 -13.65 16.32 5.45
C VAL A 145 -14.77 16.85 4.57
N ASN A 146 -14.63 18.08 4.10
CA ASN A 146 -15.50 18.69 3.09
C ASN A 146 -15.05 18.30 1.67
N LYS A 147 -15.76 18.78 0.63
CA LYS A 147 -15.44 18.46 -0.78
C LYS A 147 -14.07 18.94 -1.27
N ARG A 148 -13.40 19.82 -0.51
CA ARG A 148 -12.05 20.32 -0.79
C ARG A 148 -10.98 19.56 -0.02
N GLY A 149 -11.36 18.57 0.80
CA GLY A 149 -10.44 17.84 1.67
C GLY A 149 -10.11 18.57 2.99
N GLU A 150 -10.78 19.68 3.30
CA GLU A 150 -10.55 20.40 4.55
C GLU A 150 -11.35 19.70 5.68
N PRO A 151 -10.78 19.54 6.89
CA PRO A 151 -11.50 19.08 8.07
C PRO A 151 -12.81 19.83 8.28
N LYS A 152 -13.92 19.11 8.53
CA LYS A 152 -15.15 19.76 9.00
C LYS A 152 -15.06 20.11 10.49
N SER A 153 -14.26 19.37 11.24
CA SER A 153 -14.01 19.57 12.67
C SER A 153 -12.62 19.08 13.03
N ASP A 154 -11.73 20.02 13.36
CA ASP A 154 -10.34 19.71 13.77
C ASP A 154 -10.32 18.75 14.97
N LEU A 155 -11.21 18.96 15.95
CA LEU A 155 -11.30 18.09 17.14
C LEU A 155 -11.64 16.64 16.78
N VAL A 156 -12.57 16.43 15.83
CA VAL A 156 -12.96 15.08 15.43
C VAL A 156 -11.81 14.41 14.67
N CYS A 157 -11.16 15.15 13.77
CA CYS A 157 -10.00 14.68 13.03
C CYS A 157 -8.83 14.32 13.96
N ASP A 158 -8.48 15.19 14.90
CA ASP A 158 -7.37 14.95 15.83
C ASP A 158 -7.60 13.68 16.67
N ILE A 159 -8.84 13.45 17.12
CA ILE A 159 -9.20 12.24 17.87
C ILE A 159 -9.09 10.99 16.98
N SER A 160 -9.63 11.03 15.76
CA SER A 160 -9.55 9.88 14.84
C SER A 160 -8.12 9.56 14.45
N ASP A 161 -7.34 10.59 14.13
CA ASP A 161 -5.98 10.45 13.65
C ASP A 161 -5.10 9.91 14.77
N THR A 162 -5.24 10.43 15.99
CA THR A 162 -4.51 9.91 17.17
C THR A 162 -4.80 8.42 17.38
N ALA A 163 -6.07 8.02 17.36
CA ALA A 163 -6.46 6.62 17.54
C ALA A 163 -5.88 5.71 16.45
N LEU A 164 -5.94 6.14 15.19
CA LEU A 164 -5.40 5.38 14.06
C LEU A 164 -3.88 5.27 14.14
N ILE A 165 -3.18 6.36 14.47
CA ILE A 165 -1.72 6.36 14.67
C ILE A 165 -1.34 5.36 15.77
N GLU A 166 -2.01 5.39 16.92
CA GLU A 166 -1.73 4.47 18.02
C GLU A 166 -1.91 3.00 17.62
N MET A 167 -2.97 2.69 16.86
CA MET A 167 -3.20 1.35 16.31
C MET A 167 -2.06 0.91 15.39
N ARG A 168 -1.61 1.79 14.48
CA ARG A 168 -0.52 1.52 13.52
C ARG A 168 0.83 1.35 14.22
N VAL A 169 1.12 2.20 15.22
CA VAL A 169 2.30 2.07 16.08
C VAL A 169 2.29 0.71 16.81
N SER A 170 1.14 0.33 17.38
CA SER A 170 1.01 -0.94 18.08
C SER A 170 1.25 -2.12 17.14
N GLU A 171 0.77 -2.06 15.90
CA GLU A 171 0.99 -3.09 14.91
C GLU A 171 2.45 -3.24 14.50
N ALA A 172 3.13 -2.13 14.18
CA ALA A 172 4.53 -2.14 13.82
C ALA A 172 5.40 -2.76 14.93
N LYS A 173 5.09 -2.42 16.19
CA LYS A 173 5.74 -3.02 17.37
C LYS A 173 5.49 -4.53 17.48
N ARG A 174 4.25 -5.00 17.30
CA ARG A 174 3.92 -6.44 17.34
C ARG A 174 4.69 -7.23 16.27
N LYS A 175 4.88 -6.64 15.10
CA LYS A 175 5.61 -7.23 13.95
C LYS A 175 7.14 -7.11 14.08
N GLN A 176 7.63 -6.42 15.11
CA GLN A 176 9.06 -6.20 15.38
C GLN A 176 9.80 -5.54 14.20
N LEU A 177 9.16 -4.59 13.53
CA LEU A 177 9.72 -3.92 12.36
C LEU A 177 10.72 -2.84 12.78
N GLY A 178 11.70 -2.58 11.92
CA GLY A 178 12.80 -1.63 12.13
C GLY A 178 12.36 -0.19 11.98
N GLY A 179 11.18 0.04 11.41
CA GLY A 179 10.57 1.36 11.35
C GLY A 179 9.09 1.31 10.96
N MET A 180 8.48 2.49 11.09
CA MET A 180 7.16 2.81 10.55
C MET A 180 7.23 4.21 9.95
N MET A 181 6.50 4.45 8.87
CA MET A 181 6.43 5.75 8.22
C MET A 181 4.97 6.10 7.94
N MET A 182 4.59 7.32 8.28
CA MET A 182 3.35 7.90 7.78
C MET A 182 3.69 8.64 6.50
N THR A 183 3.02 8.29 5.42
CA THR A 183 3.15 8.90 4.09
C THR A 183 1.99 9.82 3.78
#